data_AF-A0A967ZAX1-F1
#
_entry.id   AF-A0A967ZAX1-F1
#
_cell.length_a   1.000
_cell.length_b   1.000
_cell.length_c   1.000
_cell.angle_alpha   90.00
_cell.angle_beta   90.00
_cell.angle_gamma   90.00
#
_symmetry.space_group_name_H-M   'P 1'
#
loop_
_entity.id
_entity.type
_entity.pdbx_description
1 polymer ?
#
loop_
_entity_poly.entity_id
_entity_poly.type
_entity_poly.pdbx_seq_one_letter_code
_entity_poly.pdbx_strand_id
1 'polypeptide(L)' 'LRVMRTEGLVLAYHDRSDGGLLATLAEMSFAARLGLDVSVPDDIDDVIAFLFNEEPGAVVQ' A
#
# COMPACT_ATOMS: atom_id res chain seq x y z
N LEU A 1 -6.80 2.23 -12.53
CA LEU A 1 -7.66 1.38 -11.67
C LEU A 1 -8.90 0.82 -12.39
N ARG A 2 -9.85 1.63 -12.89
CA ARG A 2 -11.10 1.08 -13.49
C ARG A 2 -10.85 0.10 -14.65
N VAL A 3 -9.97 0.48 -15.59
CA VAL A 3 -9.56 -0.36 -16.74
C VAL A 3 -8.89 -1.65 -16.26
N MET A 4 -7.90 -1.54 -15.37
CA MET A 4 -7.20 -2.69 -14.79
C MET A 4 -8.15 -3.65 -14.06
N ARG A 5 -9.13 -3.12 -13.32
CA ARG A 5 -10.19 -3.93 -12.69
C ARG A 5 -11.05 -4.64 -13.72
N THR A 6 -11.47 -3.95 -14.79
CA THR A 6 -12.28 -4.57 -15.84
C THR A 6 -11.50 -5.61 -16.66
N GLU A 7 -10.19 -5.44 -16.77
CA GLU A 7 -9.28 -6.38 -17.45
C GLU A 7 -8.79 -7.52 -16.52
N GLY A 8 -9.19 -7.53 -15.25
CA GLY A 8 -8.79 -8.55 -14.29
C GLY A 8 -7.32 -8.49 -13.87
N LEU A 9 -6.68 -7.33 -14.02
CA LEU A 9 -5.27 -7.09 -13.69
C LEU A 9 -5.03 -6.69 -12.22
N VAL A 10 -6.07 -6.65 -11.40
CA VAL A 10 -5.99 -6.27 -9.97
C VAL A 10 -6.42 -7.46 -9.12
N LEU A 11 -5.50 -7.96 -8.30
CA LEU A 11 -5.71 -8.99 -7.29
C LEU A 11 -6.26 -8.39 -5.98
N ALA A 12 -5.73 -7.23 -5.57
CA ALA A 12 -6.17 -6.53 -4.36
C ALA A 12 -5.99 -5.01 -4.48
N TYR A 13 -6.80 -4.28 -3.71
CA TYR A 13 -6.72 -2.82 -3.60
C TYR A 13 -6.98 -2.45 -2.14
N HIS A 14 -6.16 -1.55 -1.60
CA HIS A 14 -6.44 -0.91 -0.33
C HIS A 14 -5.97 0.54 -0.33
N ASP A 15 -6.81 1.45 0.13
CA ASP A 15 -6.48 2.88 0.13
C ASP A 15 -5.56 3.25 1.30
N ARG A 16 -4.83 4.35 1.09
CA ARG A 16 -4.05 4.99 2.15
C ARG A 16 -4.94 6.02 2.83
N SER A 17 -5.04 5.88 4.14
CA SER A 17 -5.79 6.77 5.04
C SER A 17 -5.02 6.92 6.35
N ASP A 18 -5.69 6.78 7.50
CA ASP A 18 -5.10 6.93 8.83
C ASP A 18 -3.95 5.93 9.03
N GLY A 19 -2.80 6.42 9.49
CA GLY A 19 -1.60 5.60 9.70
C GLY A 19 -0.77 5.31 8.44
N GLY A 20 -1.16 5.87 7.30
CA GLY A 20 -0.33 5.92 6.09
C GLY A 20 -0.08 4.58 5.39
N LEU A 21 0.98 4.52 4.59
CA LEU A 21 1.36 3.34 3.81
C LEU A 21 1.59 2.11 4.70
N LEU A 22 2.16 2.30 5.89
CA LEU A 22 2.43 1.19 6.80
C LEU A 22 1.13 0.52 7.27
N ALA A 23 0.13 1.31 7.67
CA ALA A 23 -1.18 0.77 8.08
C ALA A 23 -1.85 0.03 6.90
N THR A 24 -1.85 0.63 5.71
CA THR A 24 -2.40 0.00 4.50
C THR A 24 -1.77 -1.36 4.22
N LEU A 25 -0.43 -1.47 4.25
CA LEU A 25 0.27 -2.74 4.02
C LEU A 25 -0.02 -3.77 5.14
N ALA A 26 -0.03 -3.33 6.40
CA ALA A 26 -0.35 -4.20 7.53
C ALA A 26 -1.76 -4.80 7.41
N GLU A 27 -2.76 -3.96 7.07
CA GLU A 27 -4.14 -4.38 6.87
C GLU A 27 -4.31 -5.35 5.70
N MET A 28 -3.60 -5.12 4.58
CA MET A 28 -3.55 -6.08 3.46
C MET A 28 -2.95 -7.44 3.88
N SER A 29 -1.85 -7.42 4.65
CA SER A 29 -1.24 -8.61 5.24
C SER A 29 -2.22 -9.36 6.16
N PHE A 30 -2.95 -8.64 7.02
CA PHE A 30 -3.94 -9.23 7.93
C PHE A 30 -5.12 -9.85 7.18
N ALA A 31 -5.64 -9.15 6.17
CA ALA A 31 -6.74 -9.63 5.33
C ALA A 31 -6.35 -10.91 4.58
N ALA A 32 -5.11 -10.98 4.05
CA ALA A 32 -4.60 -12.14 3.34
C ALA A 32 -4.11 -13.27 4.25
N ARG A 33 -3.80 -12.97 5.52
CA ARG A 33 -3.09 -13.85 6.47
C ARG A 33 -1.74 -14.32 5.94
N LEU A 34 -1.03 -13.41 5.26
CA LEU A 34 0.28 -13.64 4.66
C LEU A 34 1.24 -12.52 5.05
N GLY A 35 2.54 -12.82 5.08
CA GLY A 35 3.57 -11.79 5.20
C GLY A 35 3.75 -11.01 3.90
N LEU A 36 4.36 -9.82 4.00
CA LEU A 36 4.76 -8.99 2.88
C LEU A 36 6.28 -8.80 2.92
N ASP A 37 6.91 -8.89 1.75
CA ASP A 37 8.29 -8.47 1.54
C ASP A 37 8.25 -7.25 0.61
N VAL A 38 8.58 -6.08 1.16
CA VAL A 38 8.47 -4.78 0.51
C VAL A 38 9.74 -3.99 0.76
N SER A 39 10.28 -3.39 -0.30
CA SER A 39 11.43 -2.50 -0.21
C SER A 39 10.98 -1.06 -0.31
N VAL A 40 11.54 -0.21 0.55
CA VAL A 40 11.40 1.24 0.49
C VAL A 40 12.56 1.79 -0.35
N PRO A 41 12.35 2.81 -1.20
CA PRO A 41 13.45 3.44 -1.95
C PRO A 41 14.60 3.88 -1.05
N ASP A 42 15.84 3.63 -1.49
CA ASP A 42 17.06 3.93 -0.73
C ASP A 42 17.35 5.45 -0.66
N ASP A 43 16.74 6.25 -1.54
CA ASP A 43 16.93 7.69 -1.70
C ASP A 43 15.86 8.54 -1.00
N ILE A 44 15.18 7.98 0.00
CA ILE A 44 14.20 8.71 0.81
C ILE A 44 14.90 9.45 1.95
N ASP A 45 14.68 10.77 2.02
CA ASP A 45 15.22 11.64 3.07
C ASP A 45 14.62 11.34 4.47
N ASP A 46 13.32 11.04 4.53
CA ASP A 46 12.60 10.72 5.77
C ASP A 46 11.68 9.51 5.59
N VAL A 47 12.15 8.35 6.05
CA VAL A 47 11.42 7.08 5.97
C VAL A 47 10.13 7.09 6.79
N ILE A 48 10.10 7.82 7.91
CA ILE A 48 8.90 7.92 8.75
C ILE A 48 7.85 8.74 8.02
N ALA A 49 8.21 9.89 7.47
CA ALA A 49 7.30 10.68 6.65
C ALA A 49 6.80 9.85 5.45
N PHE A 50 7.68 9.11 4.77
CA PHE A 50 7.28 8.25 3.65
C PHE A 50 6.27 7.16 4.04
N LEU A 51 6.49 6.48 5.18
CA LEU A 51 5.64 5.38 5.63
C LEU A 51 4.33 5.83 6.26
N PHE A 52 4.31 6.98 6.95
CA PHE A 52 3.19 7.41 7.79
C PHE A 52 2.44 8.63 7.28
N ASN A 53 2.85 9.26 6.17
CA ASN A 53 2.02 10.32 5.58
C ASN A 53 0.66 9.77 5.13
N GLU A 54 -0.38 10.58 5.35
CA GLU A 54 -1.78 10.25 5.08
C GLU A 54 -2.29 10.94 3.80
N GLU A 55 -1.37 11.24 2.88
CA GLU A 55 -1.72 11.84 1.59
C GLU A 55 -2.62 10.87 0.80
N PRO A 56 -3.59 11.33 0.01
CA PRO A 56 -4.45 10.45 -0.78
C PRO A 56 -3.65 9.49 -1.67
N GLY A 57 -3.95 8.19 -1.60
CA GLY A 57 -3.21 7.15 -2.32
C GLY A 57 -3.79 5.76 -2.09
N ALA A 58 -3.16 4.74 -2.66
CA ALA A 58 -3.54 3.35 -2.48
C ALA A 58 -2.40 2.38 -2.85
N VAL A 59 -2.45 1.17 -2.30
CA VAL A 59 -1.65 0.01 -2.72
C VAL A 59 -2.50 -0.89 -3.61
N VAL A 60 -1.92 -1.36 -4.71
CA VAL A 60 -2.56 -2.22 -5.70
C VAL A 60 -1.67 -3.44 -5.92
N GLN A 61 -2.26 -4.63 -5.81
CA GLN A 61 -1.63 -5.91 -6.15
C GLN A 61 -2.35 -6.51 -7.35
#